data_AF-A0A7S0T493-F1
#
_entry.id   AF-A0A7S0T493-F1
#
_cell.length_a   1.000
_cell.length_b   1.000
_cell.length_c   1.000
_cell.angle_alpha   90.00
_cell.angle_beta   90.00
_cell.angle_gamma   90.00
#
_symmetry.space_group_name_H-M   'P 1'
#
loop_
_entity.id
_entity.type
_entity.pdbx_description
1 polymer ?
#
loop_
_entity_poly.entity_id
_entity_poly.type
_entity_poly.pdbx_seq_one_letter_code
_entity_poly.pdbx_strand_id
1 'polypeptide(L)'
;MAEEGDPHVAYWSKQTDGTKVIAQDPHLEGFADSLRYRFNQYSNLKNAIEDNEGGLEVFSRGYEKFGFHRQDDGSVVYREWAPAAREVYLTGDFNNWDRRSHGLVKDDFGVWSIRIQEGIPHSSRVKTVVVAPDGMNLDRIPAYASFCMQNTATTLYDAVYWDPSKEWKYKWEGPEHVKKPESMRVYECHIGMGSNDPKIGSYREFAENVLPHIANTGYTSIQIMAIMEHSYYASFGYHVTNFFAASSRCGTPEDLKYMIDEAHKLGLHVLMDIVHSHSSSNAMDGLSMFDGTDHQYFHGGEAGYHSMWDSRVFDYGKWEVLRFLLSNLRWWMEEYHFDGFRFDGVTSMLYKHHGINMGFSGNYNEYFGFQVDVDACVYMMLANEMLHTIYPDVAVTIAEDVS
;
A
#
# COMPACT_ATOMS: atom_id res chain seq x y z
N MET A 1 11.09 -28.86 -21.96
CA MET A 1 12.25 -27.99 -22.21
C MET A 1 12.47 -27.98 -23.70
N ALA A 2 12.10 -26.89 -24.36
CA ALA A 2 12.30 -26.76 -25.81
C ALA A 2 13.81 -26.59 -26.09
N GLU A 3 14.31 -27.32 -27.08
CA GLU A 3 15.74 -27.37 -27.42
C GLU A 3 16.22 -26.05 -28.04
N GLU A 4 17.45 -25.64 -27.71
CA GLU A 4 18.13 -24.53 -28.40
C GLU A 4 18.17 -24.81 -29.91
N GLY A 5 17.39 -24.05 -30.68
CA GLY A 5 17.28 -24.20 -32.13
C GLY A 5 15.85 -24.32 -32.67
N ASP A 6 14.84 -24.45 -31.81
CA ASP A 6 13.43 -24.46 -32.22
C ASP A 6 13.03 -23.10 -32.83
N PRO A 7 12.60 -23.02 -34.11
CA PRO A 7 12.12 -21.79 -34.75
C PRO A 7 10.96 -21.12 -33.98
N HIS A 8 10.13 -21.89 -33.28
CA HIS A 8 9.02 -21.37 -32.47
C HIS A 8 9.53 -20.58 -31.27
N VAL A 9 10.43 -21.17 -30.48
CA VAL A 9 11.08 -20.50 -29.34
C VAL A 9 11.87 -19.29 -29.81
N ALA A 10 12.58 -19.40 -30.94
CA ALA A 10 13.35 -18.30 -31.53
C ALA A 10 12.45 -17.15 -32.00
N TYR A 11 11.23 -17.42 -32.45
CA TYR A 11 10.24 -16.41 -32.81
C TYR A 11 9.70 -15.69 -31.58
N TRP A 12 9.18 -16.43 -30.59
CA TRP A 12 8.54 -15.83 -29.41
C TRP A 12 9.55 -15.11 -28.50
N SER A 13 10.77 -15.62 -28.36
CA SER A 13 11.80 -15.02 -27.49
C SER A 13 12.24 -13.60 -27.91
N LYS A 14 11.95 -13.20 -29.15
CA LYS A 14 12.25 -11.87 -29.71
C LYS A 14 11.09 -10.88 -29.63
N GLN A 15 9.90 -11.33 -29.22
CA GLN A 15 8.73 -10.45 -29.15
C GLN A 15 8.85 -9.45 -27.99
N THR A 16 8.34 -8.25 -28.21
CA THR A 16 8.36 -7.14 -27.23
C THR A 16 6.95 -6.65 -26.90
N ASP A 17 5.93 -7.41 -27.27
CA ASP A 17 4.49 -7.10 -27.14
C ASP A 17 3.83 -7.86 -25.97
N GLY A 18 4.63 -8.33 -25.00
CA GLY A 18 4.18 -9.15 -23.88
C GLY A 18 4.10 -10.65 -24.17
N THR A 19 4.25 -11.09 -25.43
CA THR A 19 4.13 -12.51 -25.80
C THR A 19 5.42 -13.32 -25.66
N LYS A 20 6.52 -12.69 -25.21
CA LYS A 20 7.82 -13.36 -25.01
C LYS A 20 7.75 -14.59 -24.11
N VAL A 21 6.82 -14.59 -23.14
CA VAL A 21 6.58 -15.70 -22.21
C VAL A 21 6.14 -17.00 -22.90
N ILE A 22 5.59 -16.94 -24.12
CA ILE A 22 5.20 -18.12 -24.91
C ILE A 22 6.43 -18.97 -25.27
N ALA A 23 7.62 -18.35 -25.35
CA ALA A 23 8.87 -19.08 -25.55
C ALA A 23 9.22 -20.01 -24.38
N GLN A 24 8.75 -19.69 -23.17
CA GLN A 24 8.94 -20.50 -21.96
C GLN A 24 7.83 -21.53 -21.81
N ASP A 25 6.62 -21.18 -22.23
CA ASP A 25 5.44 -22.02 -22.17
C ASP A 25 4.56 -21.90 -23.44
N PRO A 26 4.70 -22.85 -24.39
CA PRO A 26 3.93 -22.85 -25.63
C PRO A 26 2.42 -22.96 -25.47
N HIS A 27 1.89 -23.42 -24.33
CA HIS A 27 0.44 -23.51 -24.11
C HIS A 27 -0.24 -22.13 -24.05
N LEU A 28 0.54 -21.08 -23.85
CA LEU A 28 0.09 -19.69 -23.89
C LEU A 28 -0.20 -19.16 -25.31
N GLU A 29 0.19 -19.87 -26.36
CA GLU A 29 0.04 -19.39 -27.75
C GLU A 29 -1.42 -19.08 -28.12
N GLY A 30 -2.37 -19.91 -27.67
CA GLY A 30 -3.81 -19.67 -27.86
C GLY A 30 -4.34 -18.40 -27.19
N PHE A 31 -3.55 -17.80 -26.28
CA PHE A 31 -3.89 -16.61 -25.51
C PHE A 31 -2.99 -15.40 -25.85
N ALA A 32 -2.23 -15.47 -26.94
CA ALA A 32 -1.30 -14.41 -27.36
C ALA A 32 -1.98 -13.04 -27.46
N ASP A 33 -3.23 -12.98 -27.95
CA ASP A 33 -3.96 -11.71 -28.06
C ASP A 33 -4.34 -11.13 -26.70
N SER A 34 -4.68 -11.97 -25.72
CA SER A 34 -4.92 -11.54 -24.33
C SER A 34 -3.65 -10.99 -23.69
N LEU A 35 -2.50 -11.63 -23.94
CA LEU A 35 -1.19 -11.15 -23.48
C LEU A 35 -0.82 -9.80 -24.12
N ARG A 36 -1.00 -9.67 -25.45
CA ARG A 36 -0.79 -8.41 -26.17
C ARG A 36 -1.68 -7.30 -25.65
N TYR A 37 -2.97 -7.58 -25.45
CA TYR A 37 -3.91 -6.61 -24.93
C TYR A 37 -3.47 -6.10 -23.56
N ARG A 38 -3.17 -7.01 -22.63
CA ARG A 38 -2.70 -6.65 -21.28
C ARG A 38 -1.42 -5.82 -21.32
N PHE A 39 -0.43 -6.24 -22.11
CA PHE A 39 0.84 -5.53 -22.24
C PHE A 39 0.67 -4.15 -22.91
N ASN A 40 -0.26 -4.02 -23.86
CA ASN A 40 -0.60 -2.74 -24.48
C ASN A 40 -1.25 -1.79 -23.46
N GLN A 41 -2.20 -2.25 -22.64
CA GLN A 41 -2.77 -1.44 -21.56
C GLN A 41 -1.71 -0.95 -20.59
N TYR A 42 -0.83 -1.85 -20.14
CA TYR A 42 0.32 -1.50 -19.31
C TYR A 42 1.23 -0.46 -19.98
N SER A 43 1.61 -0.67 -21.25
CA SER A 43 2.52 0.23 -21.96
C SER A 43 1.91 1.61 -22.14
N ASN A 44 0.62 1.70 -22.48
CA ASN A 44 -0.08 2.96 -22.62
C ASN A 44 -0.13 3.73 -21.32
N LEU A 45 -0.48 3.06 -20.22
CA LEU A 45 -0.57 3.69 -18.91
C LEU A 45 0.81 4.12 -18.40
N LYS A 46 1.83 3.28 -18.58
CA LYS A 46 3.22 3.63 -18.25
C LYS A 46 3.69 4.86 -19.02
N ASN A 47 3.46 4.90 -20.33
CA ASN A 47 3.83 6.04 -21.16
C ASN A 47 3.06 7.30 -20.75
N ALA A 48 1.78 7.18 -20.40
CA ALA A 48 1.02 8.30 -19.87
C ALA A 48 1.63 8.83 -18.56
N ILE A 49 2.05 7.96 -17.64
CA ILE A 49 2.73 8.36 -16.40
C ILE A 49 4.07 9.05 -16.71
N GLU A 50 4.84 8.54 -17.67
CA GLU A 50 6.07 9.19 -18.15
C GLU A 50 5.80 10.60 -18.66
N ASP A 51 4.84 10.75 -19.58
CA ASP A 51 4.54 12.00 -20.26
C ASP A 51 3.94 13.07 -19.34
N ASN A 52 3.19 12.67 -18.31
CA ASN A 52 2.41 13.59 -17.47
C ASN A 52 2.96 13.78 -16.05
N GLU A 53 3.76 12.85 -15.53
CA GLU A 53 4.20 12.85 -14.13
C GLU A 53 5.71 12.73 -13.97
N GLY A 54 6.47 12.54 -15.07
CA GLY A 54 7.91 12.37 -15.02
C GLY A 54 8.35 10.94 -14.68
N GLY A 55 7.50 9.96 -14.98
CA GLY A 55 7.80 8.54 -14.84
C GLY A 55 7.44 7.95 -13.48
N LEU A 56 7.57 6.62 -13.36
CA LEU A 56 7.17 5.87 -12.17
C LEU A 56 7.91 6.31 -10.91
N GLU A 57 9.17 6.73 -11.04
CA GLU A 57 9.98 7.20 -9.92
C GLU A 57 9.32 8.42 -9.25
N VAL A 58 9.01 9.46 -10.03
CA VAL A 58 8.41 10.70 -9.52
C VAL A 58 6.94 10.48 -9.14
N PHE A 59 6.21 9.68 -9.92
CA PHE A 59 4.80 9.39 -9.67
C PHE A 59 4.59 8.67 -8.32
N SER A 60 5.53 7.80 -7.94
CA SER A 60 5.53 7.07 -6.66
C SER A 60 5.90 7.92 -5.43
N ARG A 61 6.28 9.18 -5.61
CA ARG A 61 6.54 10.11 -4.49
C ARG A 61 5.30 10.92 -4.11
N GLY A 62 4.10 10.37 -4.32
CA GLY A 62 2.85 11.05 -3.99
C GLY A 62 2.73 11.38 -2.50
N TYR A 63 3.34 10.59 -1.61
CA TYR A 63 3.38 10.88 -0.17
C TYR A 63 4.17 12.14 0.17
N GLU A 64 5.05 12.66 -0.70
CA GLU A 64 5.73 13.96 -0.53
C GLU A 64 4.82 15.16 -0.89
N LYS A 65 3.67 14.89 -1.53
CA LYS A 65 2.70 15.91 -1.97
C LYS A 65 1.40 15.85 -1.17
N PHE A 66 0.87 14.66 -0.95
CA PHE A 66 -0.39 14.38 -0.24
C PHE A 66 -0.16 14.13 1.26
N GLY A 67 -1.19 14.37 2.08
CA GLY A 67 -1.03 14.34 3.54
C GLY A 67 -0.39 15.63 4.05
N PHE A 68 0.28 15.55 5.20
CA PHE A 68 0.82 16.71 5.91
C PHE A 68 2.30 16.92 5.65
N HIS A 69 2.67 18.12 5.22
CA HIS A 69 4.03 18.48 4.84
C HIS A 69 4.48 19.77 5.50
N ARG A 70 5.38 19.65 6.47
CA ARG A 70 6.01 20.82 7.09
C ARG A 70 6.93 21.53 6.11
N GLN A 71 6.83 22.85 6.07
CA GLN A 71 7.64 23.74 5.24
C GLN A 71 8.79 24.36 6.05
N ASP A 72 9.77 24.93 5.36
CA ASP A 72 10.94 25.59 5.99
C ASP A 72 10.54 26.79 6.87
N ASP A 73 9.44 27.47 6.55
CA ASP A 73 8.88 28.59 7.33
C ASP A 73 8.11 28.13 8.59
N GLY A 74 8.01 26.81 8.82
CA GLY A 74 7.29 26.22 9.94
C GLY A 74 5.80 25.98 9.67
N SER A 75 5.25 26.49 8.56
CA SER A 75 3.88 26.19 8.17
C SER A 75 3.73 24.71 7.77
N VAL A 76 2.49 24.21 7.81
CA VAL A 76 2.16 22.86 7.34
C VAL A 76 1.23 22.96 6.14
N VAL A 77 1.58 22.30 5.04
CA VAL A 77 0.69 22.12 3.89
C VAL A 77 -0.01 20.78 4.03
N TYR A 78 -1.33 20.78 3.95
CA TYR A 78 -2.14 19.57 3.88
C TYR A 78 -2.78 19.47 2.50
N ARG A 79 -2.70 18.29 1.86
CA ARG A 79 -3.43 17.98 0.63
C ARG A 79 -4.18 16.66 0.72
N GLU A 80 -5.36 16.62 0.10
CA GLU A 80 -6.23 15.46 0.11
C GLU A 80 -7.00 15.33 -1.20
N TRP A 81 -7.13 14.11 -1.73
CA TRP A 81 -7.99 13.88 -2.87
C TRP A 81 -9.41 13.59 -2.38
N ALA A 82 -10.40 14.36 -2.84
CA ALA A 82 -11.81 14.17 -2.48
C ALA A 82 -12.71 14.79 -3.57
N PRO A 83 -12.77 14.20 -4.78
CA PRO A 83 -13.35 14.83 -5.94
C PRO A 83 -14.86 15.04 -5.84
N ALA A 84 -15.61 14.20 -5.10
CA ALA A 84 -17.04 14.38 -4.94
C ALA A 84 -17.41 15.33 -3.78
N ALA A 85 -16.47 15.67 -2.90
CA ALA A 85 -16.73 16.55 -1.78
C ALA A 85 -17.20 17.93 -2.26
N ARG A 86 -18.18 18.51 -1.55
CA ARG A 86 -18.64 19.89 -1.75
C ARG A 86 -17.70 20.89 -1.10
N GLU A 87 -17.27 20.59 0.12
CA GLU A 87 -16.36 21.38 0.93
C GLU A 87 -15.50 20.43 1.75
N VAL A 88 -14.25 20.83 2.02
CA VAL A 88 -13.34 20.08 2.89
C VAL A 88 -12.72 21.03 3.88
N TYR A 89 -12.63 20.61 5.14
CA TYR A 89 -11.99 21.35 6.22
C TYR A 89 -11.01 20.44 6.97
N LEU A 90 -10.03 21.06 7.62
CA LEU A 90 -9.16 20.39 8.58
C LEU A 90 -9.59 20.77 10.00
N THR A 91 -9.60 19.80 10.91
CA THR A 91 -9.90 20.03 12.33
C THR A 91 -8.96 19.22 13.21
N GLY A 92 -8.72 19.65 14.44
CA GLY A 92 -7.91 18.89 15.38
C GLY A 92 -7.62 19.63 16.67
N ASP A 93 -6.69 19.11 17.46
CA ASP A 93 -6.30 19.74 18.73
C ASP A 93 -5.77 21.16 18.51
N PHE A 94 -5.07 21.41 17.39
CA PHE A 94 -4.47 22.71 17.05
C PHE A 94 -5.48 23.85 16.85
N ASN A 95 -6.75 23.54 16.56
CA ASN A 95 -7.82 24.53 16.35
C ASN A 95 -9.01 24.33 17.30
N ASN A 96 -8.80 23.65 18.44
CA ASN A 96 -9.83 23.31 19.42
C ASN A 96 -11.03 22.55 18.81
N TRP A 97 -10.78 21.73 17.80
CA TRP A 97 -11.79 20.97 17.06
C TRP A 97 -12.87 21.83 16.38
N ASP A 98 -12.55 23.08 16.02
CA ASP A 98 -13.42 23.89 15.16
C ASP A 98 -13.43 23.32 13.74
N ARG A 99 -14.57 22.74 13.39
CA ARG A 99 -14.82 22.01 12.13
C ARG A 99 -14.91 22.88 10.88
N ARG A 100 -14.90 24.21 11.00
CA ARG A 100 -15.13 25.15 9.88
C ARG A 100 -14.04 26.21 9.74
N SER A 101 -13.18 26.37 10.74
CA SER A 101 -12.13 27.39 10.76
C SER A 101 -11.05 27.24 9.68
N HIS A 102 -10.75 26.01 9.22
CA HIS A 102 -9.64 25.72 8.30
C HIS A 102 -10.14 25.06 7.01
N GLY A 103 -10.82 25.83 6.15
CA GLY A 103 -11.33 25.35 4.86
C GLY A 103 -10.23 25.17 3.81
N LEU A 104 -10.28 24.07 3.07
CA LEU A 104 -9.37 23.77 1.97
C LEU A 104 -9.89 24.36 0.65
N VAL A 105 -8.98 24.55 -0.30
CA VAL A 105 -9.27 24.99 -1.67
C VAL A 105 -9.11 23.81 -2.62
N LYS A 106 -10.13 23.56 -3.45
CA LYS A 106 -10.16 22.50 -4.47
C LYS A 106 -9.52 22.96 -5.76
N ASP A 107 -8.73 22.09 -6.40
CA ASP A 107 -8.26 22.27 -7.76
C ASP A 107 -9.14 21.56 -8.82
N ASP A 108 -8.73 21.63 -10.08
CA ASP A 108 -9.47 21.08 -11.22
C ASP A 108 -9.54 19.54 -11.22
N PHE A 109 -8.67 18.85 -10.47
CA PHE A 109 -8.60 17.39 -10.38
C PHE A 109 -9.26 16.84 -9.11
N GLY A 110 -9.86 17.73 -8.30
CA GLY A 110 -10.53 17.36 -7.06
C GLY A 110 -9.58 17.12 -5.89
N VAL A 111 -8.35 17.63 -5.98
CA VAL A 111 -7.41 17.70 -4.86
C VAL A 111 -7.68 18.99 -4.09
N TRP A 112 -7.84 18.84 -2.78
CA TRP A 112 -8.06 19.90 -1.83
C TRP A 112 -6.75 20.23 -1.11
N SER A 113 -6.47 21.51 -0.87
CA SER A 113 -5.27 21.91 -0.14
C SER A 113 -5.48 23.10 0.80
N ILE A 114 -4.68 23.15 1.86
CA ILE A 114 -4.58 24.28 2.79
C ILE A 114 -3.14 24.41 3.29
N ARG A 115 -2.72 25.65 3.56
CA ARG A 115 -1.50 25.93 4.32
C ARG A 115 -1.87 26.50 5.70
N ILE A 116 -1.50 25.79 6.76
CA ILE A 116 -1.66 26.20 8.16
C ILE A 116 -0.40 26.98 8.56
N GLN A 117 -0.50 28.31 8.67
CA GLN A 117 0.65 29.20 8.85
C GLN A 117 1.34 29.00 10.19
N GLU A 118 0.56 28.73 11.23
CA GLU A 118 1.02 28.48 12.60
C GLU A 118 1.64 27.09 12.77
N GLY A 119 1.52 26.24 11.76
CA GLY A 119 1.90 24.83 11.81
C GLY A 119 0.93 23.98 12.65
N ILE A 120 1.28 22.72 12.82
CA ILE A 120 0.55 21.77 13.67
C ILE A 120 1.56 21.18 14.66
N PRO A 121 1.31 21.20 15.98
CA PRO A 121 2.23 20.59 16.93
C PRO A 121 2.31 19.07 16.72
N HIS A 122 3.52 18.51 16.78
CA HIS A 122 3.74 17.05 16.77
C HIS A 122 2.86 16.35 17.83
N SER A 123 2.36 15.16 17.50
CA SER A 123 1.46 14.36 18.33
C SER A 123 0.06 14.97 18.57
N SER A 124 -0.30 16.04 17.84
CA SER A 124 -1.68 16.54 17.83
C SER A 124 -2.61 15.61 17.05
N ARG A 125 -3.83 15.41 17.54
CA ARG A 125 -4.86 14.68 16.78
C ARG A 125 -5.47 15.57 15.72
N VAL A 126 -5.75 15.00 14.56
CA VAL A 126 -6.32 15.69 13.40
C VAL A 126 -7.37 14.82 12.69
N LYS A 127 -8.34 15.47 12.06
CA LYS A 127 -9.34 14.87 11.16
C LYS A 127 -9.64 15.79 10.00
N THR A 128 -10.09 15.19 8.91
CA THR A 128 -10.63 15.89 7.75
C THR A 128 -12.13 15.87 7.85
N VAL A 129 -12.76 17.04 7.80
CA VAL A 129 -14.21 17.18 7.74
C VAL A 129 -14.59 17.33 6.27
N VAL A 130 -15.29 16.34 5.74
CA VAL A 130 -15.78 16.31 4.37
C VAL A 130 -17.28 16.64 4.39
N VAL A 131 -17.69 17.63 3.59
CA VAL A 131 -19.11 17.85 3.29
C VAL A 131 -19.45 17.07 2.04
N ALA A 132 -20.18 15.96 2.21
CA ALA A 132 -20.56 15.04 1.16
C ALA A 132 -21.49 15.66 0.10
N PRO A 133 -21.68 15.01 -1.07
CA PRO A 133 -22.62 15.46 -2.09
C PRO A 133 -24.06 15.65 -1.63
N ASP A 134 -24.50 14.95 -0.58
CA ASP A 134 -25.83 15.08 0.03
C ASP A 134 -25.90 16.16 1.13
N GLY A 135 -24.77 16.79 1.47
CA GLY A 135 -24.64 17.81 2.50
C GLY A 135 -24.31 17.28 3.91
N MET A 136 -24.13 15.97 4.09
CA MET A 136 -23.69 15.43 5.38
C MET A 136 -22.26 15.83 5.72
N ASN A 137 -22.00 16.14 6.99
CA ASN A 137 -20.65 16.35 7.49
C ASN A 137 -20.06 15.00 7.94
N LEU A 138 -18.94 14.64 7.35
CA LEU A 138 -18.25 13.38 7.56
C LEU A 138 -16.90 13.64 8.19
N ASP A 139 -16.60 13.00 9.31
CA ASP A 139 -15.24 13.01 9.87
C ASP A 139 -14.46 11.84 9.29
N ARG A 140 -13.27 12.14 8.76
CA ARG A 140 -12.38 11.19 8.09
C ARG A 140 -10.97 11.28 8.65
N ILE A 141 -10.29 10.15 8.66
CA ILE A 141 -8.83 10.12 8.86
C ILE A 141 -8.19 10.47 7.51
N PRO A 142 -7.28 11.46 7.43
CA PRO A 142 -6.55 11.79 6.20
C PRO A 142 -5.96 10.53 5.53
N ALA A 143 -6.14 10.37 4.21
CA ALA A 143 -5.81 9.11 3.54
C ALA A 143 -4.30 8.77 3.61
N TYR A 144 -3.47 9.80 3.71
CA TYR A 144 -2.01 9.73 3.84
C TYR A 144 -1.52 9.93 5.29
N ALA A 145 -2.36 9.68 6.30
CA ALA A 145 -1.91 9.71 7.69
C ALA A 145 -0.85 8.63 7.94
N SER A 146 0.31 9.04 8.48
CA SER A 146 1.43 8.14 8.79
C SER A 146 1.36 7.53 10.20
N PHE A 147 0.45 8.02 11.04
CA PHE A 147 0.20 7.45 12.35
C PHE A 147 -1.24 7.72 12.79
N CYS A 148 -1.91 6.70 13.31
CA CYS A 148 -3.26 6.80 13.86
C CYS A 148 -3.24 6.16 15.23
N MET A 149 -4.07 6.60 16.17
CA MET A 149 -4.19 5.97 17.48
C MET A 149 -5.65 5.74 17.84
N GLN A 150 -5.93 4.63 18.52
CA GLN A 150 -7.27 4.38 19.03
C GLN A 150 -7.60 5.36 20.15
N ASN A 151 -8.69 6.08 19.99
CA ASN A 151 -9.25 6.97 20.98
C ASN A 151 -9.96 6.14 22.05
N THR A 152 -9.43 6.15 23.26
CA THR A 152 -9.95 5.35 24.39
C THR A 152 -11.36 5.75 24.83
N ALA A 153 -11.82 6.96 24.50
CA ALA A 153 -13.16 7.43 24.84
C ALA A 153 -14.22 7.01 23.82
N THR A 154 -13.85 6.86 22.54
CA THR A 154 -14.81 6.57 21.45
C THR A 154 -14.63 5.20 20.81
N THR A 155 -13.51 4.52 21.08
CA THR A 155 -13.04 3.28 20.44
C THR A 155 -12.74 3.41 18.93
N LEU A 156 -13.02 4.56 18.32
CA LEU A 156 -12.60 4.92 16.97
C LEU A 156 -11.12 5.32 16.95
N TYR A 157 -10.56 5.50 15.76
CA TYR A 157 -9.22 6.06 15.59
C TYR A 157 -9.23 7.56 15.33
N ASP A 158 -8.17 8.21 15.78
CA ASP A 158 -7.80 9.57 15.41
C ASP A 158 -6.46 9.53 14.66
N ALA A 159 -6.34 10.30 13.58
CA ALA A 159 -5.06 10.54 12.95
C ALA A 159 -4.19 11.39 13.87
N VAL A 160 -2.90 11.11 13.92
CA VAL A 160 -1.94 11.82 14.77
C VAL A 160 -0.90 12.45 13.86
N TYR A 161 -0.74 13.77 13.96
CA TYR A 161 0.28 14.46 13.17
C TYR A 161 1.68 14.07 13.66
N TRP A 162 2.36 13.23 12.87
CA TRP A 162 3.65 12.65 13.20
C TRP A 162 4.81 13.39 12.52
N ASP A 163 5.26 14.50 13.12
CA ASP A 163 6.53 15.17 12.74
C ASP A 163 7.47 15.30 13.96
N PRO A 164 8.08 14.20 14.43
CA PRO A 164 9.00 14.26 15.58
C PRO A 164 10.16 15.23 15.30
N SER A 165 10.68 15.87 16.35
CA SER A 165 11.82 16.79 16.18
C SER A 165 13.09 16.04 15.77
N LYS A 166 14.10 16.75 15.27
CA LYS A 166 15.38 16.14 14.83
C LYS A 166 16.07 15.31 15.91
N GLU A 167 15.81 15.58 17.19
CA GLU A 167 16.37 14.82 18.31
C GLU A 167 15.65 13.50 18.55
N TRP A 168 14.36 13.42 18.19
CA TRP A 168 13.49 12.26 18.39
C TRP A 168 13.27 11.43 17.14
N LYS A 169 13.56 11.97 15.95
CA LYS A 169 13.61 11.19 14.70
C LYS A 169 14.62 10.07 14.85
N TYR A 170 14.21 8.86 14.47
CA TYR A 170 15.08 7.69 14.47
C TYR A 170 16.31 7.93 13.60
N LYS A 171 17.46 7.46 14.08
CA LYS A 171 18.74 7.55 13.37
C LYS A 171 19.15 6.13 13.03
N TRP A 172 19.09 5.80 11.75
CA TRP A 172 19.55 4.52 11.21
C TRP A 172 21.04 4.34 11.48
N GLU A 173 21.43 3.16 11.97
CA GLU A 173 22.82 2.80 12.23
C GLU A 173 23.26 1.59 11.40
N GLY A 174 22.33 0.74 10.99
CA GLY A 174 22.52 -0.38 10.08
C GLY A 174 22.54 0.04 8.61
N PRO A 175 22.70 -0.92 7.69
CA PRO A 175 22.54 -0.65 6.27
C PRO A 175 21.09 -0.28 5.98
N GLU A 176 20.87 0.64 5.05
CA GLU A 176 19.53 1.05 4.60
C GLU A 176 18.74 -0.13 4.02
N HIS A 177 19.40 -1.05 3.32
CA HIS A 177 18.78 -2.26 2.81
C HIS A 177 19.73 -3.44 2.90
N VAL A 178 19.16 -4.64 2.98
CA VAL A 178 19.90 -5.90 2.85
C VAL A 178 19.76 -6.40 1.42
N LYS A 179 20.89 -6.82 0.82
CA LYS A 179 20.86 -7.41 -0.52
C LYS A 179 20.07 -8.70 -0.51
N LYS A 180 19.29 -8.92 -1.57
CA LYS A 180 18.53 -10.15 -1.76
C LYS A 180 19.43 -11.39 -1.56
N PRO A 181 19.12 -12.30 -0.62
CA PRO A 181 19.91 -13.49 -0.39
C PRO A 181 19.79 -14.47 -1.56
N GLU A 182 20.82 -15.29 -1.78
CA GLU A 182 20.82 -16.32 -2.85
C GLU A 182 19.69 -17.36 -2.66
N SER A 183 19.32 -17.63 -1.41
CA SER A 183 18.22 -18.53 -1.05
C SER A 183 17.43 -17.91 0.10
N MET A 184 16.14 -17.68 -0.14
CA MET A 184 15.20 -17.16 0.85
C MET A 184 14.76 -18.27 1.79
N ARG A 185 15.12 -18.16 3.07
CA ARG A 185 14.52 -18.92 4.17
C ARG A 185 13.78 -17.91 5.02
N VAL A 186 12.46 -17.92 4.91
CA VAL A 186 11.58 -16.87 5.42
C VAL A 186 10.95 -17.29 6.74
N TYR A 187 11.12 -16.47 7.78
CA TYR A 187 10.37 -16.58 9.03
C TYR A 187 9.18 -15.63 8.95
N GLU A 188 7.97 -16.18 8.77
CA GLU A 188 6.75 -15.38 8.81
C GLU A 188 6.36 -15.07 10.26
N CYS A 189 6.04 -13.81 10.55
CA CYS A 189 5.75 -13.36 11.90
C CYS A 189 4.69 -12.27 11.96
N HIS A 190 4.05 -12.17 13.12
CA HIS A 190 3.15 -11.08 13.50
C HIS A 190 3.64 -10.49 14.83
N ILE A 191 4.02 -9.21 14.81
CA ILE A 191 4.69 -8.54 15.95
C ILE A 191 3.86 -8.61 17.23
N GLY A 192 2.59 -8.25 17.14
CA GLY A 192 1.69 -8.18 18.30
C GLY A 192 1.46 -9.50 19.03
N MET A 193 1.74 -10.65 18.40
CA MET A 193 1.59 -11.97 19.03
C MET A 193 2.93 -12.68 19.23
N GLY A 194 4.05 -11.99 19.00
CA GLY A 194 5.40 -12.51 19.22
C GLY A 194 5.84 -12.51 20.68
N SER A 195 4.98 -12.09 21.61
CA SER A 195 5.26 -12.09 23.05
C SER A 195 4.75 -13.37 23.72
N ASN A 196 5.46 -13.84 24.73
CA ASN A 196 5.00 -14.95 25.59
C ASN A 196 3.92 -14.51 26.59
N ASP A 197 3.79 -13.20 26.82
CA ASP A 197 2.79 -12.64 27.72
C ASP A 197 1.44 -12.49 26.99
N PRO A 198 0.29 -12.61 27.70
CA PRO A 198 -1.04 -12.41 27.12
C PRO A 198 -1.35 -10.92 26.90
N LYS A 199 -0.54 -10.26 26.08
CA LYS A 199 -0.63 -8.85 25.68
C LYS A 199 -0.29 -8.71 24.20
N ILE A 200 -0.49 -7.50 23.67
CA ILE A 200 0.06 -7.14 22.36
C ILE A 200 1.54 -6.82 22.56
N GLY A 201 2.41 -7.59 21.90
CA GLY A 201 3.86 -7.35 21.86
C GLY A 201 4.22 -6.08 21.10
N SER A 202 5.32 -5.44 21.47
CA SER A 202 5.80 -4.22 20.81
C SER A 202 6.90 -4.47 19.77
N TYR A 203 7.10 -3.51 18.86
CA TYR A 203 8.20 -3.53 17.89
C TYR A 203 9.58 -3.67 18.58
N ARG A 204 9.79 -2.95 19.70
CA ARG A 204 11.03 -3.04 20.49
C ARG A 204 11.22 -4.41 21.11
N GLU A 205 10.18 -4.97 21.72
CA GLU A 205 10.27 -6.31 22.31
C GLU A 205 10.56 -7.37 21.26
N PHE A 206 9.98 -7.25 20.06
CA PHE A 206 10.24 -8.16 18.95
C PHE A 206 11.70 -8.03 18.47
N ALA A 207 12.20 -6.79 18.35
CA ALA A 207 13.57 -6.51 17.97
C ALA A 207 14.58 -7.13 18.95
N GLU A 208 14.35 -6.94 20.24
CA GLU A 208 15.28 -7.37 21.30
C GLU A 208 15.22 -8.88 21.56
N ASN A 209 14.03 -9.50 21.49
CA ASN A 209 13.84 -10.87 21.97
C ASN A 209 13.64 -11.90 20.86
N VAL A 210 13.13 -11.50 19.69
CA VAL A 210 12.74 -12.43 18.63
C VAL A 210 13.72 -12.40 17.46
N LEU A 211 14.13 -11.22 16.98
CA LEU A 211 15.07 -11.13 15.84
C LEU A 211 16.39 -11.89 16.08
N PRO A 212 17.05 -11.82 17.26
CA PRO A 212 18.28 -12.59 17.48
C PRO A 212 18.04 -14.10 17.40
N HIS A 213 16.86 -14.58 17.82
CA HIS A 213 16.50 -15.99 17.70
C HIS A 213 16.32 -16.41 16.23
N ILE A 214 15.63 -15.58 15.44
CA ILE A 214 15.44 -15.82 14.00
C ILE A 214 16.80 -15.88 13.29
N ALA A 215 17.68 -14.90 13.53
CA ALA A 215 19.01 -14.86 12.93
C ALA A 215 19.85 -16.11 13.32
N ASN A 216 19.83 -16.50 14.61
CA ASN A 216 20.60 -17.65 15.10
C ASN A 216 20.09 -19.00 14.59
N THR A 217 18.84 -19.10 14.14
CA THR A 217 18.27 -20.34 13.59
C THR A 217 18.53 -20.52 12.09
N GLY A 218 19.15 -19.52 11.44
CA GLY A 218 19.63 -19.62 10.06
C GLY A 218 18.64 -19.16 8.99
N TYR A 219 17.54 -18.52 9.38
CA TYR A 219 16.68 -17.77 8.45
C TYR A 219 17.47 -16.61 7.84
N THR A 220 17.19 -16.31 6.57
CA THR A 220 17.81 -15.17 5.86
C THR A 220 16.90 -13.97 5.82
N SER A 221 15.61 -14.19 6.07
CA SER A 221 14.57 -13.25 5.76
C SER A 221 13.42 -13.38 6.74
N ILE A 222 12.71 -12.28 6.96
CA ILE A 222 11.46 -12.26 7.72
C ILE A 222 10.33 -11.72 6.85
N GLN A 223 9.13 -12.30 6.98
CA GLN A 223 7.90 -11.78 6.39
C GLN A 223 7.05 -11.24 7.53
N ILE A 224 6.86 -9.92 7.56
CA ILE A 224 6.16 -9.26 8.65
C ILE A 224 4.73 -8.94 8.23
N MET A 225 3.80 -9.57 8.92
CA MET A 225 2.36 -9.38 8.73
C MET A 225 1.86 -8.19 9.54
N ALA A 226 0.70 -7.65 9.16
CA ALA A 226 -0.09 -6.71 9.97
C ALA A 226 0.62 -5.39 10.34
N ILE A 227 1.48 -4.86 9.45
CA ILE A 227 2.16 -3.58 9.65
C ILE A 227 1.27 -2.39 9.30
N MET A 228 0.57 -2.43 8.15
CA MET A 228 -0.38 -1.38 7.78
C MET A 228 -1.50 -1.32 8.82
N GLU A 229 -1.88 -0.12 9.23
CA GLU A 229 -2.84 0.05 10.31
C GLU A 229 -4.21 -0.53 9.96
N HIS A 230 -4.77 -1.28 10.91
CA HIS A 230 -6.02 -2.01 10.78
C HIS A 230 -6.78 -1.92 12.10
N SER A 231 -8.03 -1.44 12.08
CA SER A 231 -8.80 -1.20 13.32
C SER A 231 -9.26 -2.49 13.99
N TYR A 232 -9.46 -3.58 13.24
CA TYR A 232 -9.89 -4.86 13.77
C TYR A 232 -8.69 -5.80 13.97
N TYR A 233 -8.20 -5.93 15.20
CA TYR A 233 -7.00 -6.72 15.50
C TYR A 233 -7.10 -8.20 15.06
N ALA A 234 -8.29 -8.80 15.17
CA ALA A 234 -8.52 -10.18 14.74
C ALA A 234 -8.65 -10.36 13.22
N SER A 235 -8.56 -9.28 12.43
CA SER A 235 -8.36 -9.37 10.98
C SER A 235 -6.97 -9.88 10.61
N PHE A 236 -6.05 -9.95 11.57
CA PHE A 236 -4.67 -10.37 11.35
C PHE A 236 -3.91 -9.46 10.36
N GLY A 237 -4.34 -8.20 10.23
CA GLY A 237 -3.76 -7.22 9.32
C GLY A 237 -4.48 -7.07 7.99
N TYR A 238 -5.38 -8.00 7.62
CA TYR A 238 -5.97 -8.03 6.28
C TYR A 238 -7.00 -6.92 6.03
N HIS A 239 -7.67 -6.41 7.07
CA HIS A 239 -8.63 -5.31 6.90
C HIS A 239 -7.98 -3.95 7.17
N VAL A 240 -7.12 -3.52 6.25
CA VAL A 240 -6.39 -2.26 6.35
C VAL A 240 -7.34 -1.06 6.33
N THR A 241 -7.14 -0.15 7.27
CA THR A 241 -7.87 1.12 7.36
C THR A 241 -7.02 2.31 6.94
N ASN A 242 -5.75 2.39 7.36
CA ASN A 242 -4.87 3.54 7.09
C ASN A 242 -3.55 3.06 6.47
N PHE A 243 -3.44 3.18 5.16
CA PHE A 243 -2.43 2.49 4.35
C PHE A 243 -1.00 2.98 4.59
N PHE A 244 -0.82 4.25 4.97
CA PHE A 244 0.50 4.83 5.24
C PHE A 244 0.90 4.76 6.72
N ALA A 245 0.01 4.29 7.60
CA ALA A 245 0.24 4.26 9.03
C ALA A 245 0.80 2.91 9.48
N ALA A 246 1.90 2.93 10.23
CA ALA A 246 2.37 1.78 10.99
C ALA A 246 1.41 1.50 12.16
N SER A 247 1.05 0.23 12.36
CA SER A 247 0.04 -0.13 13.37
C SER A 247 0.45 0.31 14.77
N SER A 248 -0.37 1.19 15.36
CA SER A 248 -0.03 1.87 16.61
C SER A 248 -0.05 0.98 17.83
N ARG A 249 -0.61 -0.23 17.70
CA ARG A 249 -0.70 -1.19 18.82
C ARG A 249 0.65 -1.75 19.22
N CYS A 250 1.59 -1.81 18.29
CA CYS A 250 2.93 -2.35 18.54
C CYS A 250 3.96 -1.26 18.88
N GLY A 251 3.61 0.02 18.75
CA GLY A 251 4.50 1.14 19.08
C GLY A 251 4.35 2.30 18.11
N THR A 252 5.34 3.18 18.12
CA THR A 252 5.41 4.35 17.24
C THR A 252 6.07 4.01 15.89
N PRO A 253 5.94 4.86 14.86
CA PRO A 253 6.72 4.75 13.63
C PRO A 253 8.23 4.62 13.87
N GLU A 254 8.78 5.34 14.86
CA GLU A 254 10.21 5.26 15.18
C GLU A 254 10.61 3.92 15.82
N ASP A 255 9.69 3.26 16.52
CA ASP A 255 9.92 1.92 17.07
C ASP A 255 9.91 0.85 15.97
N LEU A 256 9.09 1.03 14.93
CA LEU A 256 9.14 0.18 13.74
C LEU A 256 10.47 0.36 13.01
N LYS A 257 10.92 1.60 12.75
CA LYS A 257 12.24 1.87 12.15
C LYS A 257 13.37 1.21 12.94
N TYR A 258 13.33 1.32 14.27
CA TYR A 258 14.27 0.62 15.15
C TYR A 258 14.28 -0.89 14.92
N MET A 259 13.12 -1.54 14.86
CA MET A 259 13.03 -2.97 14.64
C MET A 259 13.59 -3.38 13.26
N ILE A 260 13.34 -2.61 12.21
CA ILE A 260 13.88 -2.88 10.87
C ILE A 260 15.41 -2.72 10.87
N ASP A 261 15.93 -1.65 11.46
CA ASP A 261 17.39 -1.42 11.55
C ASP A 261 18.09 -2.56 12.31
N GLU A 262 17.51 -3.05 13.40
CA GLU A 262 18.05 -4.20 14.14
C GLU A 262 17.99 -5.51 13.33
N ALA A 263 16.95 -5.72 12.52
CA ALA A 263 16.89 -6.86 11.61
C ALA A 263 18.00 -6.78 10.56
N HIS A 264 18.22 -5.59 10.00
CA HIS A 264 19.26 -5.33 9.01
C HIS A 264 20.68 -5.48 9.59
N LYS A 265 20.93 -5.03 10.82
CA LYS A 265 22.19 -5.26 11.54
C LYS A 265 22.48 -6.76 11.73
N LEU A 266 21.44 -7.58 11.84
CA LEU A 266 21.53 -9.05 11.89
C LEU A 266 21.63 -9.70 10.50
N GLY A 267 21.61 -8.91 9.43
CA GLY A 267 21.67 -9.38 8.04
C GLY A 267 20.39 -10.06 7.55
N LEU A 268 19.24 -9.78 8.19
CA LEU A 268 17.94 -10.31 7.77
C LEU A 268 17.32 -9.42 6.69
N HIS A 269 16.88 -10.04 5.59
CA HIS A 269 16.08 -9.40 4.55
C HIS A 269 14.63 -9.26 5.01
N VAL A 270 14.08 -8.05 5.07
CA VAL A 270 12.80 -7.77 5.72
C VAL A 270 11.71 -7.48 4.70
N LEU A 271 10.72 -8.37 4.62
CA LEU A 271 9.56 -8.23 3.75
C LEU A 271 8.34 -7.79 4.56
N MET A 272 7.46 -6.99 3.94
CA MET A 272 6.17 -6.59 4.51
C MET A 272 5.01 -7.26 3.76
N ASP A 273 3.96 -7.63 4.46
CA ASP A 273 2.66 -7.89 3.83
C ASP A 273 2.10 -6.57 3.29
N ILE A 274 1.82 -6.51 1.99
CA ILE A 274 1.16 -5.39 1.33
C ILE A 274 -0.25 -5.81 0.90
N VAL A 275 -1.26 -5.27 1.59
CA VAL A 275 -2.66 -5.60 1.36
C VAL A 275 -3.27 -4.54 0.45
N HIS A 276 -3.03 -4.70 -0.86
CA HIS A 276 -3.60 -3.84 -1.89
C HIS A 276 -4.77 -4.47 -2.65
N SER A 277 -5.18 -5.68 -2.27
CA SER A 277 -6.32 -6.38 -2.88
C SER A 277 -7.67 -5.76 -2.51
N HIS A 278 -7.76 -5.18 -1.31
CA HIS A 278 -8.98 -4.57 -0.78
C HIS A 278 -8.65 -3.58 0.35
N SER A 279 -9.69 -2.88 0.83
CA SER A 279 -9.64 -2.06 2.05
C SER A 279 -10.80 -2.42 2.97
N SER A 280 -10.63 -2.21 4.28
CA SER A 280 -11.74 -2.28 5.22
C SER A 280 -12.95 -1.45 4.77
N SER A 281 -14.17 -1.96 4.98
CA SER A 281 -15.41 -1.24 4.70
C SER A 281 -15.69 -0.09 5.67
N ASN A 282 -14.86 0.06 6.73
CA ASN A 282 -14.99 1.11 7.71
C ASN A 282 -14.86 2.53 7.12
N ALA A 283 -15.89 3.36 7.33
CA ALA A 283 -15.91 4.74 6.85
C ALA A 283 -15.45 5.79 7.87
N MET A 284 -15.44 5.47 9.16
CA MET A 284 -15.12 6.44 10.22
C MET A 284 -13.63 6.50 10.56
N ASP A 285 -12.91 5.40 10.35
CA ASP A 285 -11.48 5.25 10.66
C ASP A 285 -10.67 4.64 9.51
N GLY A 286 -11.28 4.49 8.32
CA GLY A 286 -10.63 3.96 7.13
C GLY A 286 -11.01 4.73 5.86
N LEU A 287 -10.62 4.17 4.71
CA LEU A 287 -10.69 4.82 3.39
C LEU A 287 -12.09 4.74 2.73
N SER A 288 -12.98 3.88 3.23
CA SER A 288 -14.32 3.69 2.67
C SER A 288 -15.16 4.97 2.76
N MET A 289 -15.89 5.31 1.69
CA MET A 289 -16.81 6.45 1.67
C MET A 289 -16.13 7.79 2.06
N PHE A 290 -14.85 7.95 1.74
CA PHE A 290 -14.04 9.07 2.21
C PHE A 290 -14.63 10.43 1.77
N ASP A 291 -14.87 10.63 0.47
CA ASP A 291 -15.50 11.85 -0.06
C ASP A 291 -17.05 11.85 -0.02
N GLY A 292 -17.65 10.85 0.64
CA GLY A 292 -19.09 10.63 0.70
C GLY A 292 -19.64 9.76 -0.44
N THR A 293 -18.81 9.28 -1.36
CA THR A 293 -19.21 8.34 -2.42
C THR A 293 -18.60 6.96 -2.24
N ASP A 294 -19.24 5.95 -2.83
CA ASP A 294 -18.69 4.60 -2.85
C ASP A 294 -17.53 4.45 -3.83
N HIS A 295 -17.45 5.28 -4.87
CA HIS A 295 -16.56 5.03 -6.01
C HIS A 295 -15.34 5.95 -6.05
N GLN A 296 -14.91 6.57 -4.95
CA GLN A 296 -13.70 7.39 -4.95
C GLN A 296 -12.46 6.54 -5.25
N TYR A 297 -11.93 5.86 -4.23
CA TYR A 297 -10.79 4.94 -4.37
C TYR A 297 -11.19 3.57 -4.93
N PHE A 298 -12.49 3.28 -4.92
CA PHE A 298 -13.04 1.96 -5.17
C PHE A 298 -13.91 1.97 -6.43
N HIS A 299 -14.27 0.79 -6.92
CA HIS A 299 -15.37 0.71 -7.89
C HIS A 299 -16.69 1.10 -7.22
N GLY A 300 -17.67 1.51 -8.03
CA GLY A 300 -19.04 1.77 -7.57
C GLY A 300 -19.90 0.51 -7.58
N GLY A 301 -20.93 0.48 -6.73
CA GLY A 301 -21.89 -0.62 -6.67
C GLY A 301 -21.26 -1.97 -6.30
N GLU A 302 -21.80 -3.06 -6.85
CA GLU A 302 -21.39 -4.43 -6.51
C GLU A 302 -19.93 -4.74 -6.85
N ALA A 303 -19.39 -4.14 -7.93
CA ALA A 303 -17.99 -4.32 -8.31
C ALA A 303 -17.01 -3.74 -7.27
N GLY A 304 -17.47 -2.79 -6.44
CA GLY A 304 -16.66 -2.15 -5.40
C GLY A 304 -16.71 -2.83 -4.05
N TYR A 305 -17.33 -4.00 -3.94
CA TYR A 305 -17.58 -4.67 -2.67
C TYR A 305 -17.31 -6.18 -2.71
N HIS A 306 -16.38 -6.63 -1.87
CA HIS A 306 -15.99 -8.02 -1.75
C HIS A 306 -16.86 -8.71 -0.68
N SER A 307 -17.96 -9.34 -1.12
CA SER A 307 -19.01 -9.85 -0.21
C SER A 307 -18.53 -10.88 0.82
N MET A 308 -17.58 -11.75 0.47
CA MET A 308 -17.04 -12.75 1.38
C MET A 308 -16.14 -12.16 2.47
N TRP A 309 -15.53 -11.00 2.19
CA TRP A 309 -14.59 -10.34 3.11
C TRP A 309 -15.17 -9.04 3.68
N ASP A 310 -16.43 -8.69 3.42
CA ASP A 310 -17.03 -7.43 3.89
C ASP A 310 -16.09 -6.21 3.72
N SER A 311 -15.62 -6.01 2.49
CA SER A 311 -14.51 -5.10 2.18
C SER A 311 -14.72 -4.35 0.88
N ARG A 312 -13.95 -3.27 0.68
CA ARG A 312 -13.98 -2.44 -0.53
C ARG A 312 -12.92 -2.87 -1.53
N VAL A 313 -13.25 -2.87 -2.82
CA VAL A 313 -12.34 -3.26 -3.91
C VAL A 313 -11.88 -2.01 -4.67
N PHE A 314 -10.56 -1.81 -4.75
CA PHE A 314 -9.96 -0.67 -5.43
C PHE A 314 -10.35 -0.60 -6.91
N ASP A 315 -10.43 0.62 -7.43
CA ASP A 315 -10.53 0.88 -8.87
C ASP A 315 -9.14 1.16 -9.42
N TYR A 316 -8.41 0.10 -9.78
CA TYR A 316 -7.02 0.17 -10.22
C TYR A 316 -6.83 0.96 -11.53
N GLY A 317 -7.92 1.25 -12.26
CA GLY A 317 -7.89 2.07 -13.48
C GLY A 317 -7.81 3.57 -13.22
N LYS A 318 -8.03 4.04 -11.98
CA LYS A 318 -8.01 5.46 -11.64
C LYS A 318 -6.61 5.98 -11.36
N TRP A 319 -6.29 7.15 -11.93
CA TRP A 319 -4.99 7.82 -11.79
C TRP A 319 -4.56 8.03 -10.33
N GLU A 320 -5.44 8.60 -9.50
CA GLU A 320 -5.11 8.86 -8.10
C GLU A 320 -5.11 7.59 -7.23
N VAL A 321 -5.78 6.51 -7.64
CA VAL A 321 -5.66 5.19 -6.99
C VAL A 321 -4.29 4.58 -7.30
N LEU A 322 -3.84 4.64 -8.55
CA LEU A 322 -2.49 4.24 -8.94
C LEU A 322 -1.44 5.05 -8.18
N ARG A 323 -1.59 6.38 -8.11
CA ARG A 323 -0.69 7.23 -7.33
C ARG A 323 -0.66 6.82 -5.87
N PHE A 324 -1.83 6.62 -5.25
CA PHE A 324 -1.95 6.20 -3.86
C PHE A 324 -1.22 4.88 -3.59
N LEU A 325 -1.53 3.82 -4.35
CA LEU A 325 -0.98 2.48 -4.12
C LEU A 325 0.51 2.37 -4.49
N LEU A 326 0.96 2.99 -5.59
CA LEU A 326 2.38 3.02 -5.94
C LEU A 326 3.19 3.86 -4.96
N SER A 327 2.62 4.99 -4.50
CA SER A 327 3.27 5.78 -3.46
C SER A 327 3.30 5.08 -2.12
N ASN A 328 2.33 4.22 -1.83
CA ASN A 328 2.34 3.42 -0.61
C ASN A 328 3.49 2.41 -0.61
N LEU A 329 3.73 1.73 -1.73
CA LEU A 329 4.89 0.84 -1.88
C LEU A 329 6.20 1.62 -1.66
N ARG A 330 6.35 2.80 -2.31
CA ARG A 330 7.54 3.63 -2.16
C ARG A 330 7.73 4.14 -0.73
N TRP A 331 6.65 4.53 -0.07
CA TRP A 331 6.64 4.95 1.33
C TRP A 331 7.24 3.89 2.26
N TRP A 332 6.82 2.64 2.14
CA TRP A 332 7.35 1.56 2.97
C TRP A 332 8.82 1.23 2.66
N MET A 333 9.25 1.34 1.40
CA MET A 333 10.66 1.17 1.03
C MET A 333 11.53 2.32 1.55
N GLU A 334 11.09 3.59 1.47
CA GLU A 334 11.92 4.75 1.84
C GLU A 334 11.82 5.16 3.31
N GLU A 335 10.63 5.19 3.91
CA GLU A 335 10.48 5.68 5.28
C GLU A 335 10.90 4.61 6.31
N TYR A 336 10.69 3.33 5.96
CA TYR A 336 10.88 2.20 6.87
C TYR A 336 11.89 1.18 6.38
N HIS A 337 12.47 1.36 5.20
CA HIS A 337 13.56 0.53 4.70
C HIS A 337 13.20 -0.96 4.54
N PHE A 338 11.94 -1.29 4.26
CA PHE A 338 11.59 -2.66 3.86
C PHE A 338 12.37 -3.06 2.60
N ASP A 339 12.67 -4.34 2.46
CA ASP A 339 13.46 -4.88 1.35
C ASP A 339 12.58 -5.55 0.28
N GLY A 340 11.26 -5.40 0.40
CA GLY A 340 10.28 -6.02 -0.50
C GLY A 340 8.95 -6.33 0.16
N PHE A 341 8.08 -7.00 -0.59
CA PHE A 341 6.69 -7.21 -0.21
C PHE A 341 6.17 -8.60 -0.56
N ARG A 342 5.20 -9.08 0.24
CA ARG A 342 4.22 -10.07 -0.20
C ARG A 342 2.91 -9.36 -0.49
N PHE A 343 2.42 -9.44 -1.73
CA PHE A 343 1.10 -8.95 -2.12
C PHE A 343 0.07 -9.99 -1.74
N ASP A 344 -0.82 -9.63 -0.80
CA ASP A 344 -1.83 -10.53 -0.27
C ASP A 344 -3.15 -10.44 -1.03
N GLY A 345 -3.81 -11.59 -1.22
CA GLY A 345 -5.06 -11.69 -1.96
C GLY A 345 -4.92 -11.46 -3.46
N VAL A 346 -3.80 -11.85 -4.09
CA VAL A 346 -3.58 -11.64 -5.53
C VAL A 346 -4.62 -12.38 -6.37
N THR A 347 -5.09 -13.56 -5.96
CA THR A 347 -6.23 -14.23 -6.63
C THR A 347 -7.48 -13.34 -6.67
N SER A 348 -7.75 -12.57 -5.61
CA SER A 348 -8.88 -11.64 -5.55
C SER A 348 -8.69 -10.47 -6.51
N MET A 349 -7.45 -10.03 -6.71
CA MET A 349 -7.08 -8.99 -7.66
C MET A 349 -7.16 -9.47 -9.12
N LEU A 350 -6.71 -10.68 -9.41
CA LEU A 350 -6.58 -11.18 -10.79
C LEU A 350 -7.92 -11.37 -11.50
N TYR A 351 -8.98 -11.66 -10.76
CA TYR A 351 -10.27 -12.02 -11.34
C TYR A 351 -11.43 -11.22 -10.73
N LYS A 352 -12.38 -10.82 -11.56
CA LYS A 352 -13.61 -10.11 -11.16
C LYS A 352 -14.53 -10.94 -10.26
N HIS A 353 -14.39 -12.27 -10.29
CA HIS A 353 -15.08 -13.17 -9.35
C HIS A 353 -14.26 -13.46 -8.08
N HIS A 354 -13.07 -12.87 -7.97
CA HIS A 354 -12.17 -12.96 -6.82
C HIS A 354 -11.74 -14.38 -6.42
N GLY A 355 -11.78 -15.33 -7.36
CA GLY A 355 -11.64 -16.77 -7.06
C GLY A 355 -12.76 -17.40 -6.23
N ILE A 356 -13.79 -16.64 -5.83
CA ILE A 356 -14.87 -17.13 -4.97
C ILE A 356 -15.72 -18.16 -5.72
N ASN A 357 -15.88 -19.34 -5.11
CA ASN A 357 -16.62 -20.47 -5.66
C ASN A 357 -16.14 -20.92 -7.06
N MET A 358 -14.88 -20.61 -7.39
CA MET A 358 -14.25 -21.08 -8.62
C MET A 358 -13.23 -22.16 -8.29
N GLY A 359 -13.19 -23.19 -9.13
CA GLY A 359 -12.11 -24.16 -9.14
C GLY A 359 -11.16 -23.85 -10.28
N PHE A 360 -9.87 -24.08 -10.05
CA PHE A 360 -8.84 -23.96 -11.07
C PHE A 360 -8.25 -25.34 -11.34
N SER A 361 -8.49 -25.83 -12.55
CA SER A 361 -8.11 -27.18 -12.98
C SER A 361 -6.72 -27.23 -13.61
N GLY A 362 -6.09 -26.08 -13.81
CA GLY A 362 -4.90 -25.92 -14.64
C GLY A 362 -5.22 -25.70 -16.13
N ASN A 363 -6.50 -25.57 -16.50
CA ASN A 363 -6.89 -25.23 -17.87
C ASN A 363 -6.75 -23.73 -18.12
N TYR A 364 -5.99 -23.35 -19.15
CA TYR A 364 -5.60 -21.95 -19.35
C TYR A 364 -6.78 -21.03 -19.66
N ASN A 365 -7.90 -21.57 -20.13
CA ASN A 365 -9.13 -20.78 -20.32
C ASN A 365 -9.70 -20.22 -19.00
N GLU A 366 -9.31 -20.77 -17.85
CA GLU A 366 -9.69 -20.26 -16.53
C GLU A 366 -8.85 -19.02 -16.15
N TYR A 367 -7.60 -18.95 -16.62
CA TYR A 367 -6.64 -17.87 -16.34
C TYR A 367 -6.71 -16.69 -17.31
N PHE A 368 -7.37 -16.85 -18.46
CA PHE A 368 -7.50 -15.83 -19.51
C PHE A 368 -8.95 -15.65 -19.94
N GLY A 369 -9.36 -14.40 -20.19
CA GLY A 369 -10.70 -14.08 -20.69
C GLY A 369 -11.30 -12.86 -19.99
N PHE A 370 -12.61 -12.67 -20.15
CA PHE A 370 -13.34 -11.51 -19.62
C PHE A 370 -13.41 -11.46 -18.08
N GLN A 371 -13.19 -12.60 -17.43
CA GLN A 371 -13.14 -12.75 -15.98
C GLN A 371 -11.90 -12.11 -15.36
N VAL A 372 -10.82 -11.95 -16.13
CA VAL A 372 -9.59 -11.32 -15.66
C VAL A 372 -9.85 -9.83 -15.43
N ASP A 373 -9.37 -9.33 -14.30
CA ASP A 373 -9.26 -7.90 -14.05
C ASP A 373 -7.94 -7.39 -14.65
N VAL A 374 -8.06 -6.72 -15.80
CA VAL A 374 -6.89 -6.21 -16.52
C VAL A 374 -6.29 -5.00 -15.80
N ASP A 375 -7.10 -4.18 -15.14
CA ASP A 375 -6.61 -2.98 -14.46
C ASP A 375 -5.78 -3.38 -13.24
N ALA A 376 -6.22 -4.38 -12.48
CA ALA A 376 -5.46 -4.96 -11.38
C ALA A 376 -4.14 -5.60 -11.87
N CYS A 377 -4.19 -6.35 -12.99
CA CYS A 377 -2.98 -6.89 -13.61
C CYS A 377 -1.98 -5.80 -13.98
N VAL A 378 -2.47 -4.73 -14.62
CA VAL A 378 -1.63 -3.60 -15.05
C VAL A 378 -1.04 -2.87 -13.84
N TYR A 379 -1.81 -2.63 -12.78
CA TYR A 379 -1.30 -2.09 -11.53
C TYR A 379 -0.14 -2.93 -10.98
N MET A 380 -0.29 -4.26 -10.91
CA MET A 380 0.76 -5.15 -10.44
C MET A 380 2.00 -5.14 -11.35
N MET A 381 1.82 -5.01 -12.68
CA MET A 381 2.93 -4.86 -13.61
C MET A 381 3.70 -3.56 -13.37
N LEU A 382 3.00 -2.44 -13.18
CA LEU A 382 3.61 -1.13 -12.86
C LEU A 382 4.33 -1.17 -11.50
N ALA A 383 3.70 -1.76 -10.48
CA ALA A 383 4.27 -1.91 -9.15
C ALA A 383 5.58 -2.72 -9.19
N ASN A 384 5.58 -3.86 -9.88
CA ASN A 384 6.78 -4.67 -10.05
C ASN A 384 7.86 -3.94 -10.85
N GLU A 385 7.52 -3.32 -12.00
CA GLU A 385 8.52 -2.57 -12.77
C GLU A 385 9.14 -1.45 -11.93
N MET A 386 8.32 -0.68 -11.23
CA MET A 386 8.77 0.40 -10.35
C MET A 386 9.74 -0.10 -9.28
N LEU A 387 9.33 -1.11 -8.49
CA LEU A 387 10.13 -1.65 -7.40
C LEU A 387 11.47 -2.22 -7.89
N HIS A 388 11.44 -3.04 -8.93
CA HIS A 388 12.64 -3.69 -9.47
C HIS A 388 13.55 -2.73 -10.26
N THR A 389 13.02 -1.59 -10.73
CA THR A 389 13.83 -0.53 -11.37
C THR A 389 14.53 0.35 -10.33
N ILE A 390 13.82 0.74 -9.27
CA ILE A 390 14.38 1.63 -8.23
C ILE A 390 15.30 0.85 -7.28
N TYR A 391 14.98 -0.43 -7.00
CA TYR A 391 15.67 -1.25 -6.00
C TYR A 391 16.15 -2.61 -6.58
N PRO A 392 16.95 -2.66 -7.67
CA PRO A 392 17.22 -3.87 -8.44
C PRO A 392 17.94 -5.01 -7.68
N ASP A 393 18.77 -4.67 -6.68
CA ASP A 393 19.54 -5.65 -5.88
C ASP A 393 18.86 -6.00 -4.54
N VAL A 394 17.74 -5.35 -4.24
CA VAL A 394 17.06 -5.41 -2.94
C VAL A 394 15.66 -5.97 -3.10
N ALA A 395 14.83 -5.37 -3.96
CA ALA A 395 13.41 -5.67 -4.02
C ALA A 395 13.12 -7.15 -4.29
N VAL A 396 12.32 -7.74 -3.41
CA VAL A 396 11.67 -9.02 -3.60
C VAL A 396 10.16 -8.82 -3.53
N THR A 397 9.45 -9.36 -4.49
CA THR A 397 7.98 -9.30 -4.57
C THR A 397 7.43 -10.72 -4.64
N ILE A 398 6.62 -11.09 -3.66
CA ILE A 398 5.96 -12.39 -3.54
C ILE A 398 4.46 -12.17 -3.79
N ALA A 399 3.81 -13.05 -4.54
CA ALA A 399 2.36 -13.02 -4.73
C ALA A 399 1.70 -14.14 -3.92
N GLU A 400 0.70 -13.80 -3.11
CA GLU A 400 -0.22 -14.77 -2.52
C GLU A 400 -1.34 -15.08 -3.52
N ASP A 401 -1.16 -16.12 -4.32
CA ASP A 401 -2.12 -16.57 -5.33
C ASP A 401 -2.39 -18.08 -5.18
N VAL A 402 -3.67 -18.44 -5.04
CA VAL A 402 -4.16 -19.81 -4.90
C VAL A 402 -4.76 -20.39 -6.19
N SER A 403 -4.87 -19.58 -7.25
CA SER A 403 -5.49 -20.00 -8.51
C SER A 403 -4.68 -21.02 -9.30
#